data_AF-A0A0L7H1F6-F1
#
_entry.id   AF-A0A0L7H1F6-F1
#
_cell.length_a   1.000
_cell.length_b   1.000
_cell.length_c   1.000
_cell.angle_alpha   90.00
_cell.angle_beta   90.00
_cell.angle_gamma   90.00
#
_symmetry.space_group_name_H-M   'P 1'
#
loop_
_entity.id
_entity.type
_entity.pdbx_description
1 polymer ?
#
loop_
_entity_poly.entity_id
_entity_poly.type
_entity_poly.pdbx_seq_one_letter_code
_entity_poly.pdbx_strand_id
1 'polypeptide(L)' 'MFTVDVTPYNYRYETSDGTSRQEQGKIDNPDSENAALTVTGQYAYVAPDGKHYTVTFTAGPNGYQPKTSLGQK' A
#
# COMPACT_ATOMS: atom_id res chain seq x y z
N MET A 1 -8.41 -2.64 29.35
CA MET A 1 -8.01 -2.01 28.08
C MET A 1 -7.36 -3.09 27.24
N PHE A 2 -7.91 -3.39 26.06
CA PHE A 2 -7.25 -4.26 25.08
C PHE A 2 -6.41 -3.34 24.19
N THR A 3 -5.10 -3.45 24.24
CA THR A 3 -4.22 -2.80 23.26
C THR A 3 -4.36 -3.54 21.95
N VAL A 4 -4.68 -2.83 20.88
CA VAL A 4 -4.56 -3.40 19.54
C VAL A 4 -3.07 -3.38 19.22
N ASP A 5 -2.37 -4.45 19.58
CA ASP A 5 -0.96 -4.66 19.24
C ASP A 5 -0.84 -4.96 17.73
N VAL A 6 -1.07 -3.95 16.89
CA VAL A 6 -0.70 -4.02 15.47
C VAL A 6 0.69 -3.45 15.35
N THR A 7 1.67 -4.35 15.21
CA THR A 7 3.03 -3.94 14.89
C THR A 7 3.03 -3.30 13.50
N PRO A 8 3.55 -2.07 13.33
CA PRO A 8 3.69 -1.50 12.00
C PRO A 8 4.53 -2.45 11.15
N TYR A 9 4.04 -2.76 9.96
CA TYR A 9 4.73 -3.63 9.02
C TYR A 9 5.09 -2.86 7.78
N ASN A 10 6.19 -3.26 7.16
CA ASN A 10 6.57 -2.82 5.83
C ASN A 10 7.02 -4.06 5.07
N TYR A 11 6.54 -4.21 3.84
CA TYR A 11 7.13 -5.18 2.92
C TYR A 11 7.41 -4.55 1.58
N ARG A 12 8.41 -5.10 0.90
CA ARG A 12 8.73 -4.80 -0.48
C ARG A 12 9.21 -6.07 -1.18
N TYR A 13 8.73 -6.30 -2.39
CA TYR A 13 9.29 -7.29 -3.30
C TYR A 13 9.37 -6.74 -4.72
N GLU A 14 10.28 -7.30 -5.50
CA GLU A 14 10.43 -7.08 -6.92
C GLU A 14 10.70 -8.43 -7.58
N THR A 15 10.03 -8.68 -8.69
CA THR A 15 10.12 -9.91 -9.47
C THR A 15 10.93 -9.65 -10.73
N SER A 16 11.56 -10.69 -11.28
CA SER A 16 12.36 -10.60 -12.51
C SER A 16 11.56 -10.12 -13.73
N ASP A 17 10.23 -10.31 -13.71
CA ASP A 17 9.31 -9.85 -14.76
C ASP A 17 8.98 -8.35 -14.68
N GLY A 18 9.65 -7.59 -13.80
CA GLY A 18 9.47 -6.15 -13.66
C GLY A 18 8.26 -5.74 -12.82
N THR A 19 7.55 -6.71 -12.22
CA THR A 19 6.48 -6.44 -11.24
C THR A 19 7.10 -6.20 -9.87
N SER A 20 6.71 -5.11 -9.21
CA SER A 20 7.12 -4.78 -7.84
C SER A 20 5.92 -4.40 -6.99
N ARG A 21 6.03 -4.61 -5.68
CA ARG A 21 5.03 -4.13 -4.72
C ARG A 21 5.72 -3.75 -3.43
N GLN A 22 5.27 -2.64 -2.88
CA GLN A 22 5.69 -2.14 -1.58
C GLN A 22 4.45 -1.64 -0.85
N GLU A 23 4.30 -2.01 0.40
CA GLU A 23 3.27 -1.42 1.26
C GLU A 23 3.73 -1.40 2.71
N GLN A 24 3.10 -0.52 3.46
CA GLN A 24 3.29 -0.38 4.88
C GLN A 24 1.94 -0.20 5.56
N GLY A 25 1.75 -0.89 6.68
CA GLY A 25 0.59 -0.72 7.55
C GLY A 25 0.99 -0.02 8.84
N LYS A 26 0.20 0.95 9.27
CA LYS A 26 0.35 1.63 10.56
C LYS A 26 -1.01 1.86 11.21
N ILE A 27 -1.03 1.95 12.54
CA ILE A 27 -2.20 2.42 13.28
C ILE A 27 -2.13 3.93 13.36
N ASP A 28 -3.13 4.60 12.80
CA ASP A 28 -3.36 6.02 13.04
C ASP A 28 -4.16 6.18 14.33
N ASN A 29 -3.78 7.17 15.16
CA ASN A 29 -4.40 7.48 16.45
C ASN A 29 -4.51 6.28 17.44
N PRO A 30 -3.41 5.55 17.73
CA PRO A 30 -3.45 4.34 18.56
C PRO A 30 -3.97 4.57 19.98
N ASP A 31 -3.83 5.79 20.52
CA ASP A 31 -4.26 6.16 21.88
C ASP A 31 -5.69 6.75 21.94
N SER A 32 -6.42 6.75 20.82
CA SER A 32 -7.79 7.30 20.72
C SER A 32 -8.81 6.21 20.43
N GLU A 33 -10.08 6.45 20.74
CA GLU A 33 -11.21 5.63 20.28
C GLU A 33 -11.29 5.53 18.75
N ASN A 34 -10.62 6.45 18.03
CA ASN A 34 -10.50 6.47 16.57
C ASN A 34 -9.27 5.71 16.05
N ALA A 35 -8.69 4.81 16.84
CA ALA A 35 -7.58 3.98 16.40
C ALA A 35 -7.97 3.18 15.14
N ALA A 36 -7.25 3.40 14.03
CA ALA A 36 -7.57 2.78 12.76
C ALA A 36 -6.31 2.31 12.02
N LEU A 37 -6.39 1.13 11.41
CA LEU A 37 -5.34 0.62 10.54
C LEU A 37 -5.42 1.34 9.19
N THR A 38 -4.34 2.04 8.84
CA THR A 38 -4.12 2.60 7.51
C THR A 38 -2.96 1.87 6.85
N VAL A 39 -3.22 1.33 5.67
CA VAL A 39 -2.24 0.70 4.79
C VAL A 39 -2.00 1.61 3.60
N THR A 40 -0.76 1.99 3.37
CA THR A 40 -0.35 2.76 2.19
C THR A 40 0.65 1.94 1.41
N GLY A 41 0.51 1.90 0.09
CA GLY A 41 1.44 1.15 -0.74
C GLY A 41 1.43 1.58 -2.19
N GLN A 42 2.28 0.93 -2.94
CA GLN A 42 2.32 0.98 -4.38
C GLN A 42 2.64 -0.40 -4.95
N TYR A 43 2.06 -0.71 -6.10
CA TYR A 43 2.50 -1.82 -6.92
C TYR A 43 2.76 -1.33 -8.33
N ALA A 44 3.80 -1.85 -8.95
CA ALA A 44 4.07 -1.64 -10.35
C ALA A 44 4.07 -2.96 -11.10
N TYR A 45 3.58 -2.97 -12.33
CA TYR A 45 3.56 -4.14 -13.19
C TYR A 45 3.76 -3.75 -14.65
N VAL A 46 4.30 -4.69 -15.43
CA VAL A 46 4.40 -4.55 -16.88
C VAL A 46 3.11 -5.10 -17.49
N ALA A 47 2.39 -4.27 -18.22
CA ALA A 47 1.17 -4.70 -18.89
C ALA A 47 1.50 -5.38 -20.25
N PRO A 48 0.53 -6.10 -20.86
CA PRO A 48 0.73 -6.75 -22.16
C PRO A 48 1.09 -5.79 -23.31
N ASP A 49 0.88 -4.48 -23.13
CA ASP A 49 1.26 -3.44 -24.07
C ASP A 49 2.73 -2.98 -23.92
N GLY A 50 3.49 -3.62 -23.03
CA GLY A 50 4.88 -3.31 -22.73
C GLY A 50 5.07 -2.09 -21.82
N LYS A 51 4.00 -1.45 -21.35
CA LYS A 51 4.10 -0.27 -20.48
C LYS A 51 4.17 -0.66 -19.01
N HIS A 52 4.91 0.15 -18.25
CA HIS A 52 4.96 0.05 -16.80
C HIS A 52 3.82 0.86 -16.19
N TYR A 53 2.95 0.17 -15.46
CA TYR A 53 1.88 0.78 -14.69
C TYR A 53 2.29 0.82 -13.23
N THR A 54 2.17 1.98 -12.59
CA THR A 54 2.36 2.13 -11.15
C THR A 54 1.05 2.54 -10.52
N VAL A 55 0.57 1.76 -9.57
CA VAL A 55 -0.63 2.07 -8.80
C VAL A 55 -0.21 2.32 -7.37
N THR A 56 -0.45 3.53 -6.90
CA THR A 56 -0.35 3.91 -5.49
C THR A 56 -1.72 3.75 -4.84
N PHE A 57 -1.80 3.30 -3.61
CA PHE A 57 -3.07 3.15 -2.91
C PHE A 57 -2.96 3.49 -1.44
N THR A 58 -4.07 3.98 -0.91
CA THR A 58 -4.29 4.14 0.53
C THR A 58 -5.55 3.38 0.90
N ALA A 59 -5.43 2.40 1.78
CA ALA A 59 -6.52 1.67 2.39
C ALA A 59 -6.61 2.08 3.86
N GLY A 60 -7.79 2.43 4.33
CA GLY A 60 -8.01 2.76 5.72
C GLY A 60 -9.50 2.69 6.07
N PRO A 61 -9.94 3.35 7.16
CA PRO A 61 -11.35 3.36 7.54
C PRO A 61 -12.28 3.96 6.46
N ASN A 62 -11.75 4.79 5.56
CA ASN A 62 -12.46 5.36 4.41
C ASN A 62 -12.46 4.46 3.17
N GLY A 63 -12.06 3.19 3.29
CA GLY A 63 -11.98 2.23 2.19
C GLY A 63 -10.68 2.30 1.39
N TYR A 64 -10.66 1.62 0.23
CA TYR A 64 -9.51 1.53 -0.67
C TYR A 64 -9.55 2.65 -1.71
N GLN A 65 -8.52 3.50 -1.71
CA GLN A 65 -8.39 4.65 -2.61
C GLN A 65 -7.14 4.49 -3.49
N PRO A 66 -7.28 3.90 -4.69
CA PRO A 66 -6.18 3.76 -5.63
C PRO A 66 -6.00 5.01 -6.49
N LYS A 67 -4.74 5.31 -6.80
CA LYS A 67 -4.31 6.29 -7.80
C LYS A 67 -3.33 5.62 -8.74
N THR A 68 -3.71 5.54 -10.01
CA THR A 68 -2.89 4.95 -11.06
C THR A 68 -2.11 6.05 -11.77
N SER A 69 -0.80 5.85 -11.90
CA SER A 69 0.11 6.69 -12.66
C SER A 69 0.77 5.84 -13.74
N LEU A 70 0.69 6.29 -15.00
CA LEU A 70 1.39 5.65 -16.10
C LEU A 70 2.86 6.10 -16.07
N GLY A 71 3.77 5.18 -15.78
CA GLY A 71 5.21 5.45 -15.85
C GLY A 71 5.68 5.22 -17.29
N GLN A 72 5.92 6.30 -18.05
CA GLN A 72 6.78 6.19 -19.23
C GLN A 72 8.21 6.09 -18.73
N LYS A 73 8.79 4.89 -18.75
CA LYS A 73 10.23 4.72 -18.60
C LYS A 73 10.90 5.00 -19.93
#